data_AF-A0A535MD39-F1
#
_entry.id   AF-A0A535MD39-F1
#
_cell.length_a   1.000
_cell.length_b   1.000
_cell.length_c   1.000
_cell.angle_alpha   90.00
_cell.angle_beta   90.00
_cell.angle_gamma   90.00
#
_symmetry.space_group_name_H-M   'P 1'
#
loop_
_entity.id
_entity.type
_entity.pdbx_description
1 polymer ?
#
loop_
_entity_poly.entity_id
_entity_poly.type
_entity_poly.pdbx_seq_one_letter_code
_entity_poly.pdbx_strand_id
1 'polypeptide(L)'
;MPDPRPEVEVVIPQPWLVPNLTLDAVRALQRSDTTSDMDQGNLRLTGAEVLVARNWVQDEFWPRIQDAIQRGYATEKTYTFLRVRSDRRRRRRAKGQPGH
;
A
#
# COMPACT_ATOMS: atom_id res chain seq x y z
N MET A 1 18.58 -0.82 18.95
CA MET A 1 18.22 -1.55 17.73
C MET A 1 16.79 -1.19 17.40
N PRO A 2 16.49 -0.55 16.26
CA PRO A 2 15.09 -0.38 15.88
C PRO A 2 14.52 -1.76 15.55
N ASP A 3 13.43 -2.09 16.22
CA ASP A 3 12.64 -3.31 16.04
C ASP A 3 12.32 -3.49 14.55
N PRO A 4 12.43 -4.71 13.97
CA PRO A 4 11.99 -4.98 12.60
C PRO A 4 10.46 -5.03 12.61
N ARG A 5 9.84 -3.86 12.83
CA ARG A 5 8.40 -3.72 12.70
C ARG A 5 8.06 -4.16 11.28
N PRO A 6 7.02 -4.96 11.10
CA PRO A 6 6.65 -5.40 9.77
C PRO A 6 6.19 -4.17 8.97
N GLU A 7 7.06 -3.72 8.07
CA GLU A 7 6.78 -2.61 7.17
C GLU A 7 5.93 -3.12 6.01
N VAL A 8 4.88 -2.38 5.69
CA VAL A 8 4.19 -2.47 4.42
C VAL A 8 5.00 -1.70 3.40
N GLU A 9 5.14 -2.27 2.22
CA GLU A 9 5.60 -1.54 1.04
C GLU A 9 4.52 -1.59 -0.04
N VAL A 10 4.03 -0.41 -0.44
CA VAL A 10 3.11 -0.24 -1.57
C VAL A 10 3.83 0.55 -2.64
N VAL A 11 3.86 0.01 -3.85
CA VAL A 11 4.36 0.69 -5.04
C VAL A 11 3.19 0.93 -5.99
N ILE A 12 2.95 2.19 -6.33
CA ILE A 12 1.94 2.59 -7.30
C ILE A 12 2.66 3.05 -8.57
N PRO A 13 2.47 2.34 -9.69
CA PRO A 13 3.05 2.74 -10.96
C PRO A 13 2.62 4.15 -11.38
N GLN A 14 3.55 4.94 -11.93
CA GLN A 14 3.25 6.24 -12.53
C GLN A 14 2.01 6.24 -13.45
N PRO A 15 1.82 5.27 -14.37
CA PRO A 15 0.66 5.30 -15.27
C PRO A 15 -0.68 5.15 -14.56
N TRP A 16 -0.69 4.74 -13.29
CA TRP A 16 -1.92 4.64 -12.49
C TRP A 16 -2.20 5.89 -11.70
N LEU A 17 -1.21 6.75 -11.50
CA LEU A 17 -1.36 7.98 -10.73
C LEU A 17 -2.14 9.01 -11.54
N VAL A 18 -2.87 9.88 -10.83
CA VAL A 18 -3.48 11.05 -11.45
C VAL A 18 -2.40 12.02 -11.94
N PRO A 19 -2.63 12.74 -13.05
CA PRO A 19 -1.72 13.79 -13.47
C PRO A 19 -1.63 14.87 -12.39
N ASN A 20 -0.43 15.39 -12.14
CA ASN A 20 -0.12 16.41 -11.14
C ASN A 20 -0.16 15.97 -9.67
N LEU A 21 -0.14 14.66 -9.39
CA LEU A 21 0.08 14.20 -8.01
C LEU A 21 1.47 14.62 -7.54
N THR A 22 1.55 15.31 -6.40
CA THR A 22 2.81 15.71 -5.79
C THR A 22 3.13 14.86 -4.58
N LEU A 23 4.42 14.63 -4.34
CA LEU A 23 4.89 13.90 -3.16
C LEU A 23 4.51 14.61 -1.85
N ASP A 24 4.42 15.93 -1.85
CA ASP A 24 3.96 16.73 -0.71
C ASP A 24 2.49 16.41 -0.34
N ALA A 25 1.59 16.39 -1.33
CA ALA A 25 0.19 16.02 -1.11
C ALA A 25 0.03 14.59 -0.59
N VAL A 26 0.92 13.68 -1.02
CA VAL A 26 0.98 12.32 -0.48
C VAL A 26 1.42 12.34 0.98
N ARG A 27 2.56 12.98 1.29
CA ARG A 27 3.12 13.06 2.64
C ARG A 27 2.18 13.74 3.63
N ALA A 28 1.42 14.74 3.19
CA ALA A 28 0.43 15.44 4.01
C ALA A 28 -0.69 14.52 4.54
N LEU A 29 -1.02 13.44 3.83
CA LEU A 29 -2.03 12.46 4.23
C LEU A 29 -1.42 11.22 4.92
N GLN A 30 -0.11 11.02 4.82
CA GLN A 30 0.55 9.91 5.51
C GLN A 30 0.75 10.18 7.00
N ARG A 31 1.00 9.11 7.76
CA ARG A 31 1.43 9.25 9.15
C ARG A 31 2.91 9.63 9.19
N SER A 32 3.34 10.23 10.30
CA SER A 32 4.74 10.60 10.53
C SER A 32 5.71 9.41 10.51
N ASP A 33 5.21 8.20 10.78
CA ASP A 33 5.97 6.94 10.72
C ASP A 33 6.02 6.32 9.31
N THR A 34 5.50 7.00 8.29
CA THR A 34 5.45 6.51 6.91
C THR A 34 6.45 7.25 6.02
N THR A 35 7.29 6.50 5.32
CA THR A 35 8.19 7.03 4.30
C THR A 35 7.47 7.04 2.95
N SER A 36 7.46 8.20 2.30
CA SER A 36 6.94 8.35 0.93
C SER A 36 8.05 8.82 0.01
N ASP A 37 8.26 8.07 -1.06
CA ASP A 37 9.29 8.33 -2.06
C ASP A 37 8.69 8.24 -3.47
N MET A 38 9.33 8.90 -4.43
CA MET A 38 8.87 8.92 -5.82
C MET A 38 10.05 8.55 -6.71
N ASP A 39 10.09 7.27 -7.10
CA ASP A 39 11.19 6.69 -7.86
C ASP A 39 10.77 6.45 -9.30
N GLN A 40 11.48 7.09 -10.24
CA GLN A 40 11.20 7.03 -11.68
C GLN A 40 9.72 7.34 -12.04
N GLY A 41 9.06 8.18 -11.22
CA GLY A 41 7.64 8.52 -11.38
C GLY A 41 6.66 7.56 -10.67
N ASN A 42 7.14 6.43 -10.15
CA ASN A 42 6.34 5.51 -9.35
C ASN A 42 6.30 6.00 -7.90
N LEU A 43 5.12 5.98 -7.28
CA LEU A 43 4.97 6.33 -5.88
C LEU A 43 5.24 5.12 -5.00
N ARG A 44 6.23 5.21 -4.12
CA ARG A 44 6.57 4.18 -3.14
C ARG A 44 6.23 4.65 -1.73
N LEU A 45 5.47 3.83 -1.02
CA LEU A 45 5.04 4.09 0.35
C LEU A 45 5.50 2.94 1.23
N THR A 46 6.27 3.25 2.27
CA THR A 46 6.81 2.26 3.19
C THR A 46 6.55 2.66 4.63
N GLY A 47 6.02 1.75 5.45
CA GLY A 47 5.79 2.00 6.87
C GLY A 47 4.91 0.96 7.53
N ALA A 48 4.72 1.03 8.84
CA ALA A 48 3.87 0.06 9.56
C ALA A 48 2.40 0.08 9.09
N GLU A 49 1.93 1.27 8.69
CA GLU A 49 0.63 1.51 8.08
C GLU A 49 0.80 2.60 7.02
N VAL A 50 0.26 2.37 5.82
CA VAL A 50 0.26 3.35 4.73
C VAL A 50 -1.17 3.62 4.28
N LEU A 51 -1.44 4.87 3.89
CA LEU A 51 -2.73 5.28 3.35
C LEU A 51 -2.59 5.51 1.85
N VAL A 52 -3.50 4.99 1.05
CA VAL A 52 -3.59 5.26 -0.38
C VAL A 52 -4.92 5.96 -0.64
N ALA A 53 -4.88 7.22 -1.05
CA ALA A 53 -6.08 7.97 -1.35
C ALA A 53 -6.60 7.65 -2.76
N ARG A 54 -7.94 7.56 -2.90
CA ARG A 54 -8.57 7.29 -4.20
C ARG A 54 -8.26 8.39 -5.22
N ASN A 55 -8.15 9.63 -4.78
CA ASN A 55 -7.84 10.77 -5.65
C ASN A 55 -6.38 10.83 -6.13
N TRP A 56 -5.51 9.91 -5.69
CA TRP A 56 -4.14 9.79 -6.20
C TRP A 56 -4.03 8.86 -7.39
N VAL A 57 -4.99 7.96 -7.54
CA VAL A 57 -5.02 6.91 -8.55
C VAL A 57 -6.15 7.20 -9.50
N GLN A 58 -5.96 6.97 -10.79
CA GLN A 58 -7.04 7.10 -11.76
C GLN A 58 -8.12 6.04 -11.45
N ASP A 59 -9.38 6.42 -11.63
CA ASP A 59 -10.52 5.59 -11.20
C ASP A 59 -10.53 4.21 -11.88
N GLU A 60 -10.04 4.13 -13.14
CA GLU A 60 -9.90 2.88 -13.88
C GLU A 60 -8.92 1.88 -13.23
N PHE A 61 -7.88 2.37 -12.55
CA PHE A 61 -6.86 1.54 -11.89
C PHE A 61 -7.15 1.32 -10.41
N TRP A 62 -8.11 2.04 -9.82
CA TRP A 62 -8.53 1.88 -8.43
C TRP A 62 -8.87 0.43 -8.02
N PRO A 63 -9.65 -0.35 -8.79
CA PRO A 63 -9.89 -1.75 -8.44
C PRO A 63 -8.62 -2.62 -8.54
N ARG A 64 -7.68 -2.30 -9.44
CA ARG A 64 -6.42 -3.05 -9.59
C ARG A 64 -5.48 -2.84 -8.42
N ILE A 65 -5.33 -1.60 -7.95
CA ILE A 65 -4.50 -1.32 -6.77
C ILE A 65 -5.11 -1.95 -5.50
N GLN A 66 -6.43 -1.95 -5.37
CA GLN A 66 -7.11 -2.65 -4.28
C GLN A 66 -6.80 -4.14 -4.27
N ASP A 67 -6.94 -4.81 -5.41
CA ASP A 67 -6.63 -6.24 -5.54
C ASP A 67 -5.15 -6.54 -5.28
N ALA A 68 -4.24 -5.74 -5.85
CA ALA A 68 -2.80 -5.90 -5.67
C ALA A 68 -2.38 -5.80 -4.20
N ILE A 69 -2.93 -4.82 -3.48
CA ILE A 69 -2.61 -4.60 -2.06
C ILE A 69 -3.29 -5.66 -1.18
N GLN A 70 -4.56 -6.01 -1.44
CA GLN A 70 -5.28 -7.06 -0.70
C GLN A 70 -4.62 -8.44 -0.76
N ARG A 71 -3.93 -8.76 -1.87
CA ARG A 71 -3.21 -10.03 -2.00
C ARG A 71 -2.00 -10.14 -1.07
N GLY A 72 -1.35 -9.02 -0.76
CA GLY A 72 -0.10 -8.98 0.03
C GLY A 72 -0.28 -8.50 1.48
N TYR A 73 -1.34 -7.74 1.77
CA TYR A 73 -1.48 -7.00 3.02
C TYR A 73 -2.92 -7.00 3.56
N ALA A 74 -3.10 -6.72 4.85
CA ALA A 74 -4.44 -6.38 5.34
C ALA A 74 -4.78 -4.98 4.88
N THR A 75 -5.94 -4.85 4.26
CA THR A 75 -6.46 -3.56 3.83
C THR A 75 -7.78 -3.27 4.51
N GLU A 76 -7.95 -2.00 4.89
CA GLU A 76 -9.22 -1.45 5.33
C GLU A 76 -9.64 -0.40 4.30
N LYS A 77 -10.76 -0.67 3.62
CA LYS A 77 -11.27 0.18 2.55
C LYS A 77 -12.32 1.12 3.12
N THR A 78 -12.07 2.42 2.98
CA THR A 78 -13.06 3.48 3.18
C THR A 78 -13.48 4.02 1.81
N TYR A 79 -14.53 4.86 1.76
CA TYR A 79 -15.00 5.48 0.52
C TYR A 79 -13.92 6.29 -0.21
N THR A 80 -13.02 6.93 0.55
CA THR A 80 -12.03 7.88 0.03
C THR A 80 -10.59 7.37 0.10
N PHE A 81 -10.30 6.41 0.99
CA PHE A 81 -8.95 5.95 1.30
C PHE A 81 -8.89 4.43 1.44
N LEU A 82 -7.75 3.84 1.07
CA LEU A 82 -7.39 2.47 1.33
C LEU A 82 -6.25 2.47 2.34
N ARG A 83 -6.51 1.95 3.54
CA ARG A 83 -5.50 1.80 4.59
C ARG A 83 -4.88 0.43 4.47
N VAL A 84 -3.55 0.38 4.46
CA VAL A 84 -2.78 -0.84 4.25
C VAL A 84 -1.88 -1.07 5.44
N ARG A 85 -1.90 -2.28 5.99
CA ARG A 85 -1.09 -2.68 7.13
C ARG A 85 -0.54 -4.08 6.92
N SER A 86 0.62 -4.32 7.51
CA SER A 86 1.30 -5.60 7.36
C SER A 86 0.54 -6.65 8.17
N ASP A 87 -0.14 -7.57 7.48
CA ASP A 87 -0.93 -8.62 8.12
C ASP A 87 -0.06 -9.84 8.41
N ARG A 88 0.15 -10.13 9.69
CA ARG A 88 0.81 -11.38 10.11
C ARG A 88 -0.07 -12.62 9.91
N ARG A 89 -1.37 -12.52 9.58
CA ARG A 89 -2.25 -13.71 9.56
C ARG A 89 -2.12 -14.57 8.30
N ARG A 90 -1.60 -14.07 7.17
CA ARG A 90 -1.56 -14.89 5.93
C ARG A 90 -0.35 -15.83 5.77
N ARG A 91 0.65 -15.80 6.65
CA ARG A 91 1.75 -16.80 6.64
C ARG A 91 1.46 -18.10 7.43
N ARG A 92 0.21 -18.36 7.84
CA ARG A 92 -0.19 -19.63 8.48
C ARG A 92 -1.20 -20.49 7.71
N ARG A 93 -1.50 -20.21 6.43
CA ARG A 93 -2.32 -21.10 5.58
C ARG A 93 -1.77 -21.24 4.16
N ALA A 94 -0.55 -21.73 4.05
CA ALA A 94 -0.06 -22.38 2.83
C ALA A 94 0.96 -23.47 3.19
N LYS A 95 0.68 -24.26 4.24
CA LYS A 95 1.36 -25.54 4.45
C LYS A 95 0.43 -26.48 5.19
N GLY A 96 -0.47 -27.08 4.40
CA GLY A 96 -1.43 -28.09 4.81
C GLY A 96 -1.79 -28.99 3.63
N GLN A 97 -0.79 -29.29 2.80
CA GLN A 97 -0.77 -30.51 2.00
C GLN A 97 0.66 -31.02 2.13
N PRO A 98 0.83 -32.15 2.82
CA PRO A 98 0.92 -33.42 2.08
C PRO A 98 0.31 -34.65 2.80
N GLY A 99 0.03 -35.69 2.01
CA GLY A 99 -0.25 -37.07 2.45
C GLY A 99 -1.74 -37.34 2.64
N HIS A 100 -2.35 -38.40 2.11
CA HIS A 100 -1.85 -39.71 1.68
C HIS A 100 -2.88 -40.37 0.76
#